data_AF-A0A957HTY5-F1
#
_entry.id   AF-A0A957HTY5-F1
#
_cell.length_a   1.000
_cell.length_b   1.000
_cell.length_c   1.000
_cell.angle_alpha   90.00
_cell.angle_beta   90.00
_cell.angle_gamma   90.00
#
_symmetry.space_group_name_H-M   'P 1'
#
loop_
_entity.id
_entity.type
_entity.pdbx_description
1 polymer ?
#
loop_
_entity_poly.entity_id
_entity_poly.type
_entity_poly.pdbx_seq_one_letter_code
_entity_poly.pdbx_strand_id
1 'polypeptide(L)'
;FDRLSPRWIFGVDQMRGCLQVVAVFVAILFVIVAAVAVLVLPLVDAVTDRDAMKDALTGLDTIILEAAPALVADSLAAQARANGFPDIVIDEVLVGDALEDLMPPGWVDAQTETAVNTVYDVLESGDLENAELVLDARPLLEQMRGPAGERLVATIVAGVPDCTEPLDSAAYLGSDVSIPSCVPVEIPRQVIVDEVHAQFVQTLDANPELIAQSGELRVPLFEVMQGDDPNATAAREQFLRVSRTLTLVQRWGWLLWLFATFSLLMIAMLAVRSLSELGHWWGWPLFLTGALVLLLTFVGPGLVGLVGGTLALSGVDGAVSAPSAASLAQPIRELVQSVLVSVTALWRSRVYVQAGIMLGAGLILIAVGFLAPSKQGAR
;
A
#
# COMPACT_ATOMS: atom_id res chain seq x y z
N PHE A 1 26.48 3.19 -82.84
CA PHE A 1 26.04 4.14 -81.82
C PHE A 1 24.80 3.62 -81.09
N ASP A 2 24.79 2.32 -80.79
CA ASP A 2 23.70 1.63 -80.13
C ASP A 2 24.32 0.51 -79.29
N ARG A 3 23.78 0.31 -78.08
CA ARG A 3 24.15 -0.74 -77.09
C ARG A 3 25.37 -0.48 -76.20
N LEU A 4 25.26 0.52 -75.33
CA LEU A 4 25.88 0.48 -74.00
C LEU A 4 24.92 1.12 -72.98
N SER A 5 23.84 0.41 -72.63
CA SER A 5 23.02 0.74 -71.46
C SER A 5 23.69 0.15 -70.21
N PRO A 6 24.13 0.96 -69.23
CA PRO A 6 24.82 0.44 -68.06
C PRO A 6 23.83 -0.31 -67.15
N ARG A 7 24.11 -1.60 -66.93
CA ARG A 7 23.44 -2.47 -65.95
C ARG A 7 23.74 -1.99 -64.52
N TRP A 8 23.02 -0.99 -64.01
CA TRP A 8 23.01 -0.61 -62.59
C TRP A 8 21.79 -1.15 -61.81
N ILE A 9 21.23 -2.28 -62.25
CA ILE A 9 19.98 -2.85 -61.69
C ILE A 9 20.22 -3.61 -60.37
N PHE A 10 21.47 -3.86 -59.97
CA PHE A 10 21.78 -4.69 -58.78
C PHE A 10 21.63 -3.97 -57.42
N GLY A 11 21.30 -2.68 -57.36
CA GLY A 11 21.27 -1.93 -56.09
C GLY A 11 19.91 -1.88 -55.36
N VAL A 12 18.79 -1.94 -56.07
CA VAL A 12 17.49 -1.54 -55.49
C VAL A 12 16.86 -2.63 -54.64
N ASP A 13 17.03 -3.91 -55.01
CA ASP A 13 16.43 -5.03 -54.25
C ASP A 13 17.21 -5.31 -52.96
N GLN A 14 18.53 -5.10 -52.94
CA GLN A 14 19.35 -5.27 -51.76
C GLN A 14 19.06 -4.18 -50.70
N MET A 15 18.81 -2.93 -51.11
CA MET A 15 18.41 -1.85 -50.20
C MET A 15 17.04 -2.09 -49.57
N ARG A 16 16.11 -2.74 -50.29
CA ARG A 16 14.77 -3.08 -49.76
C ARG A 16 14.83 -4.13 -48.65
N GLY A 17 15.67 -5.15 -48.82
CA GLY A 17 15.87 -6.16 -47.77
C GLY A 17 16.42 -5.53 -46.48
N CYS A 18 17.36 -4.58 -46.59
CA CYS A 18 17.95 -3.92 -45.43
C CYS A 18 16.92 -3.08 -44.66
N LEU A 19 16.07 -2.31 -45.35
CA LEU A 19 15.00 -1.52 -44.73
C LEU A 19 13.94 -2.40 -44.04
N GLN A 20 13.60 -3.56 -44.61
CA GLN A 20 12.66 -4.50 -44.01
C GLN A 20 13.20 -5.08 -42.70
N VAL A 21 14.49 -5.44 -42.66
CA VAL A 21 15.13 -5.93 -41.43
C VAL A 21 15.08 -4.86 -40.33
N VAL A 22 15.34 -3.59 -40.67
CA VAL A 22 15.21 -2.48 -39.72
C VAL A 22 13.77 -2.33 -39.24
N ALA A 23 12.78 -2.39 -40.13
CA ALA A 23 11.36 -2.29 -39.76
C ALA A 23 10.93 -3.42 -38.80
N VAL A 24 11.40 -4.65 -39.00
CA VAL A 24 11.15 -5.78 -38.09
C VAL A 24 11.76 -5.52 -36.71
N PHE A 25 13.00 -5.03 -36.65
CA PHE A 25 13.64 -4.71 -35.37
C PHE A 25 12.86 -3.62 -34.60
N VAL A 26 12.40 -2.58 -35.31
CA VAL A 26 11.59 -1.50 -34.73
C VAL A 26 10.23 -2.01 -34.28
N ALA A 27 9.62 -2.95 -35.01
CA ALA A 27 8.38 -3.60 -34.61
C ALA A 27 8.53 -4.40 -33.31
N ILE A 28 9.62 -5.15 -33.16
CA ILE A 28 9.93 -5.87 -31.91
C ILE A 28 10.12 -4.87 -30.76
N LEU A 29 10.89 -3.80 -30.99
CA LEU A 29 11.11 -2.75 -30.01
C LEU A 29 9.79 -2.07 -29.59
N PHE A 30 8.90 -1.79 -30.54
CA PHE A 30 7.56 -1.29 -30.27
C PHE A 30 6.78 -2.25 -29.37
N VAL A 31 6.74 -3.55 -29.69
CA VAL A 31 6.01 -4.55 -28.90
C VAL A 31 6.50 -4.57 -27.44
N ILE A 32 7.81 -4.54 -27.23
CA ILE A 32 8.40 -4.53 -25.89
C ILE A 32 8.02 -3.25 -25.15
N VAL A 33 8.26 -2.08 -25.75
CA VAL A 33 8.02 -0.80 -25.06
C VAL A 33 6.54 -0.56 -24.81
N ALA A 34 5.67 -0.89 -25.76
CA ALA A 34 4.23 -0.77 -25.59
C ALA A 34 3.71 -1.74 -24.53
N ALA A 35 4.21 -2.99 -24.48
CA ALA A 35 3.84 -3.93 -23.44
C ALA A 35 4.27 -3.44 -22.04
N VAL A 36 5.49 -2.90 -21.93
CA VAL A 36 5.96 -2.28 -20.67
C VAL A 36 5.10 -1.08 -20.29
N ALA A 37 4.77 -0.19 -21.23
CA ALA A 37 3.92 0.97 -20.95
C ALA A 37 2.53 0.56 -20.45
N VAL A 38 1.90 -0.41 -21.10
CA VAL A 38 0.57 -0.92 -20.72
C VAL A 38 0.61 -1.64 -19.38
N LEU A 39 1.69 -2.30 -19.00
CA LEU A 39 1.78 -2.98 -17.70
C LEU A 39 2.14 -2.03 -16.56
N VAL A 40 3.14 -1.16 -16.76
CA VAL A 40 3.74 -0.34 -15.70
C VAL A 40 2.90 0.88 -15.39
N LEU A 41 2.39 1.60 -16.40
CA LEU A 41 1.69 2.86 -16.15
C LEU A 41 0.39 2.67 -15.37
N PRO A 42 -0.49 1.71 -15.69
CA PRO A 42 -1.66 1.45 -14.85
C PRO A 42 -1.32 0.97 -13.45
N LEU A 43 -0.15 0.33 -13.26
CA LEU A 43 0.28 -0.13 -11.93
C LEU A 43 0.69 1.07 -11.09
N VAL A 44 1.50 1.96 -11.65
CA VAL A 44 1.88 3.21 -11.00
C VAL A 44 0.63 4.02 -10.70
N ASP A 45 -0.26 4.19 -11.68
CA ASP A 45 -1.51 4.93 -11.45
C ASP A 45 -2.31 4.30 -10.31
N ALA A 46 -2.48 2.97 -10.27
CA ALA A 46 -3.23 2.29 -9.21
C ALA A 46 -2.56 2.38 -7.83
N VAL A 47 -1.21 2.33 -7.77
CA VAL A 47 -0.46 2.49 -6.51
C VAL A 47 -0.43 3.95 -6.07
N THR A 48 -0.52 4.92 -7.00
CA THR A 48 -0.57 6.35 -6.68
C THR A 48 -1.99 6.87 -6.46
N ASP A 49 -3.01 6.04 -6.67
CA ASP A 49 -4.42 6.40 -6.53
C ASP A 49 -4.79 6.36 -5.05
N ARG A 50 -4.90 7.55 -4.45
CA ARG A 50 -5.19 7.75 -3.03
C ARG A 50 -6.52 7.12 -2.63
N ASP A 51 -7.54 7.26 -3.48
CA ASP A 51 -8.87 6.72 -3.20
C ASP A 51 -8.87 5.19 -3.29
N ALA A 52 -8.13 4.62 -4.25
CA ALA A 52 -7.93 3.18 -4.33
C ALA A 52 -7.28 2.58 -3.07
N MET A 53 -6.32 3.26 -2.46
CA MET A 53 -5.73 2.78 -1.20
C MET A 53 -6.69 2.92 -0.02
N LYS A 54 -7.50 3.99 0.04
CA LYS A 54 -8.54 4.13 1.07
C LYS A 54 -9.59 3.01 0.95
N ASP A 55 -10.04 2.72 -0.27
CA ASP A 55 -10.96 1.63 -0.58
C ASP A 55 -10.36 0.26 -0.24
N ALA A 56 -9.06 0.09 -0.47
CA ALA A 56 -8.34 -1.14 -0.12
C ALA A 56 -8.21 -1.34 1.40
N LEU A 57 -8.25 -0.25 2.16
CA LEU A 57 -8.12 -0.22 3.61
C LEU A 57 -9.47 -0.13 4.33
N THR A 58 -10.60 -0.13 3.62
CA THR A 58 -11.94 -0.04 4.26
C THR A 58 -12.29 -1.28 5.09
N GLY A 59 -11.55 -2.38 4.97
CA GLY A 59 -11.65 -3.57 5.86
C GLY A 59 -10.62 -3.58 6.99
N LEU A 60 -9.86 -2.50 7.16
CA LEU A 60 -8.85 -2.37 8.21
C LEU A 60 -9.51 -2.24 9.59
N ASP A 61 -10.74 -1.75 9.66
CA ASP A 61 -11.56 -1.71 10.87
C ASP A 61 -11.61 -3.07 11.58
N THR A 62 -11.89 -4.13 10.82
CA THR A 62 -12.01 -5.50 11.33
C THR A 62 -10.66 -6.01 11.80
N ILE A 63 -9.59 -5.74 11.04
CA ILE A 63 -8.23 -6.17 11.38
C ILE A 63 -7.72 -5.42 12.62
N ILE A 64 -7.99 -4.12 12.74
CA ILE A 64 -7.62 -3.32 13.91
C ILE A 64 -8.40 -3.79 15.13
N LEU A 65 -9.71 -4.04 15.01
CA LEU A 65 -10.51 -4.54 16.13
C LEU A 65 -10.03 -5.92 16.61
N GLU A 66 -9.57 -6.78 15.70
CA GLU A 66 -9.04 -8.09 16.05
C GLU A 66 -7.60 -8.02 16.64
N ALA A 67 -6.76 -7.10 16.14
CA ALA A 67 -5.36 -7.00 16.56
C ALA A 67 -5.11 -6.04 17.74
N ALA A 68 -5.95 -5.02 17.93
CA ALA A 68 -5.79 -4.00 18.95
C ALA A 68 -5.80 -4.55 20.38
N PRO A 69 -6.67 -5.52 20.76
CA PRO A 69 -6.69 -6.03 22.13
C PRO A 69 -5.37 -6.69 22.52
N ALA A 70 -4.78 -7.49 21.62
CA ALA A 70 -3.48 -8.12 21.83
C ALA A 70 -2.35 -7.08 21.97
N LEU A 71 -2.36 -6.04 21.13
CA LEU A 71 -1.40 -4.94 21.22
C LEU A 71 -1.48 -4.16 22.53
N VAL A 72 -2.71 -3.85 22.94
CA VAL A 72 -2.95 -3.13 24.19
C VAL A 72 -2.53 -4.00 25.37
N ALA A 73 -2.89 -5.28 25.39
CA ALA A 73 -2.47 -6.22 26.42
C ALA A 73 -0.94 -6.37 26.49
N ASP A 74 -0.26 -6.54 25.35
CA ASP A 74 1.21 -6.64 25.28
C ASP A 74 1.90 -5.36 25.77
N SER A 75 1.39 -4.19 25.36
CA SER A 75 1.95 -2.90 25.78
C SER A 75 1.75 -2.64 27.27
N LEU A 76 0.56 -2.96 27.80
CA LEU A 76 0.25 -2.88 29.23
C LEU A 76 1.12 -3.84 30.04
N ALA A 77 1.28 -5.09 29.59
CA ALA A 77 2.12 -6.07 30.26
C ALA A 77 3.61 -5.65 30.24
N ALA A 78 4.09 -5.09 29.12
CA ALA A 78 5.45 -4.57 29.01
C ALA A 78 5.69 -3.38 29.95
N GLN A 79 4.74 -2.45 30.01
CA GLN A 79 4.83 -1.28 30.88
C GLN A 79 4.68 -1.66 32.37
N ALA A 80 3.82 -2.63 32.69
CA ALA A 80 3.71 -3.21 34.01
C ALA A 80 5.04 -3.83 34.47
N ARG A 81 5.67 -4.67 33.63
CA ARG A 81 7.00 -5.24 33.90
C ARG A 81 8.08 -4.17 34.07
N ALA A 82 8.07 -3.14 33.23
CA ALA A 82 9.03 -2.03 33.31
C ALA A 82 8.94 -1.27 34.66
N ASN A 83 7.73 -1.20 35.23
CA ASN A 83 7.47 -0.58 36.53
C ASN A 83 7.60 -1.57 37.72
N GLY A 84 8.04 -2.81 37.47
CA GLY A 84 8.25 -3.82 38.51
C GLY A 84 6.98 -4.54 38.98
N PHE A 85 5.87 -4.39 38.26
CA PHE A 85 4.64 -5.14 38.55
C PHE A 85 4.75 -6.60 38.07
N PRO A 86 4.06 -7.54 38.74
CA PRO A 86 3.94 -8.92 38.25
C PRO A 86 3.17 -8.97 36.92
N ASP A 87 3.37 -10.03 36.13
CA ASP A 87 2.64 -10.21 34.86
C ASP A 87 1.13 -10.20 35.13
N ILE A 88 0.45 -9.19 34.59
CA ILE A 88 -1.00 -9.06 34.66
C ILE A 88 -1.58 -9.93 33.56
N VAL A 89 -2.33 -10.97 33.93
CA VAL A 89 -3.08 -11.79 32.98
C VAL A 89 -4.38 -11.07 32.69
N ILE A 90 -4.40 -10.30 31.61
CA ILE A 90 -5.59 -9.59 31.15
C ILE A 90 -6.35 -10.50 30.19
N ASP A 91 -7.66 -10.66 30.39
CA ASP A 91 -8.52 -11.37 29.46
C ASP A 91 -8.68 -10.54 28.18
N GLU A 92 -8.10 -11.02 27.07
CA GLU A 92 -8.11 -10.35 25.77
C GLU A 92 -9.54 -10.09 25.26
N VAL A 93 -10.50 -10.96 25.60
CA VAL A 93 -11.89 -10.82 25.16
C VAL A 93 -12.54 -9.64 25.86
N LEU A 94 -12.36 -9.52 27.18
CA LEU A 94 -12.93 -8.40 27.96
C LEU A 94 -12.29 -7.06 27.58
N VAL A 95 -11.01 -7.05 27.23
CA VAL A 95 -10.35 -5.85 26.69
C VAL A 95 -10.87 -5.51 25.30
N GLY A 96 -11.10 -6.51 24.46
CA GLY A 96 -11.69 -6.33 23.13
C GLY A 96 -13.04 -5.63 23.20
N ASP A 97 -13.95 -6.15 24.02
CA ASP A 97 -15.29 -5.57 24.19
C ASP A 97 -15.19 -4.11 24.72
N ALA A 98 -14.32 -3.87 25.70
CA ALA A 98 -14.14 -2.52 26.26
C ALA A 98 -13.49 -1.54 25.27
N LEU A 99 -12.56 -2.01 24.42
CA LEU A 99 -11.94 -1.18 23.38
C LEU A 99 -12.94 -0.85 22.26
N GLU A 100 -13.78 -1.80 21.86
CA GLU A 100 -14.85 -1.57 20.88
C GLU A 100 -15.82 -0.49 21.38
N ASP A 101 -16.20 -0.54 22.66
CA ASP A 101 -17.04 0.49 23.30
C ASP A 101 -16.38 1.87 23.34
N LEU A 102 -15.05 1.92 23.47
CA LEU A 102 -14.28 3.17 23.55
C LEU A 102 -14.06 3.83 22.19
N MET A 103 -14.08 3.07 21.11
CA MET A 103 -13.87 3.59 19.76
C MET A 103 -15.20 4.08 19.17
N PRO A 104 -15.39 5.40 18.96
CA PRO A 104 -16.58 5.88 18.29
C PRO A 104 -16.72 5.28 16.88
N PRO A 105 -17.95 5.02 16.41
CA PRO A 105 -18.15 4.50 15.07
C PRO A 105 -17.56 5.44 14.03
N GLY A 106 -16.80 4.90 13.07
CA GLY A 106 -16.11 5.65 12.02
C GLY A 106 -14.81 6.36 12.46
N TRP A 107 -14.41 6.26 13.73
CA TRP A 107 -13.13 6.83 14.18
C TRP A 107 -11.94 6.18 13.48
N VAL A 108 -11.93 4.84 13.39
CA VAL A 108 -10.87 4.08 12.74
C VAL A 108 -10.75 4.46 11.25
N ASP A 109 -11.88 4.61 10.56
CA ASP A 109 -11.92 5.04 9.15
C ASP A 109 -11.31 6.44 8.99
N ALA A 110 -11.66 7.38 9.87
CA ALA A 110 -11.12 8.74 9.84
C ALA A 110 -9.61 8.78 10.10
N GLN A 111 -9.11 7.96 11.05
CA GLN A 111 -7.66 7.85 11.30
C GLN A 111 -6.93 7.18 10.13
N THR A 112 -7.53 6.15 9.54
CA THR A 112 -6.98 5.46 8.36
C THR A 112 -6.91 6.40 7.18
N GLU A 113 -7.97 7.18 6.93
CA GLU A 113 -7.99 8.20 5.89
C GLU A 113 -6.86 9.23 6.11
N THR A 114 -6.71 9.70 7.34
CA THR A 114 -5.65 10.65 7.72
C THR A 114 -4.26 10.05 7.52
N ALA A 115 -4.05 8.79 7.90
CA ALA A 115 -2.78 8.09 7.71
C ALA A 115 -2.43 7.92 6.24
N VAL A 116 -3.38 7.48 5.41
CA VAL A 116 -3.18 7.35 3.96
C VAL A 116 -2.87 8.71 3.36
N ASN A 117 -3.69 9.72 3.64
CA ASN A 117 -3.47 11.09 3.13
C ASN A 117 -2.07 11.59 3.48
N THR A 118 -1.63 11.41 4.73
CA THR A 118 -0.31 11.84 5.18
C THR A 118 0.80 11.11 4.41
N VAL A 119 0.71 9.79 4.24
CA VAL A 119 1.70 9.02 3.46
C VAL A 119 1.77 9.51 2.01
N TYR A 120 0.62 9.77 1.39
CA TYR A 120 0.56 10.31 0.03
C TYR A 120 1.10 11.73 -0.07
N ASP A 121 0.77 12.61 0.88
CA ASP A 121 1.30 13.97 0.93
C ASP A 121 2.83 13.95 1.04
N VAL A 122 3.39 12.99 1.77
CA VAL A 122 4.83 12.74 1.85
C VAL A 122 5.41 12.21 0.54
N LEU A 123 4.72 11.28 -0.13
CA LEU A 123 5.13 10.76 -1.45
C LEU A 123 5.12 11.85 -2.53
N GLU A 124 4.16 12.77 -2.48
CA GLU A 124 3.99 13.86 -3.43
C GLU A 124 4.97 15.01 -3.16
N SER A 125 5.13 15.42 -1.89
CA SER A 125 6.03 16.51 -1.49
C SER A 125 7.51 16.09 -1.51
N GLY A 126 7.80 14.82 -1.22
CA GLY A 126 9.15 14.32 -0.99
C GLY A 126 9.77 14.83 0.32
N ASP A 127 8.99 15.48 1.18
CA ASP A 127 9.43 16.02 2.46
C ASP A 127 9.22 14.98 3.58
N LEU A 128 10.29 14.25 3.89
CA LEU A 128 10.28 13.28 4.99
C LEU A 128 10.49 13.93 6.36
N GLU A 129 11.06 15.12 6.42
CA GLU A 129 11.46 15.74 7.69
C GLU A 129 10.24 16.27 8.43
N ASN A 130 9.23 16.73 7.68
CA ASN A 130 7.97 17.23 8.23
C ASN A 130 6.82 16.21 8.15
N ALA A 131 7.14 14.93 7.93
CA ALA A 131 6.17 13.85 7.80
C ALA A 131 5.65 13.40 9.18
N GLU A 132 4.67 14.14 9.70
CA GLU A 132 3.99 13.83 10.95
C GLU A 132 2.59 13.27 10.69
N LEU A 133 2.32 12.06 11.21
CA LEU A 133 0.97 11.52 11.28
C LEU A 133 0.29 12.08 12.53
N VAL A 134 -0.76 12.88 12.35
CA VAL A 134 -1.55 13.42 13.45
C VAL A 134 -2.77 12.52 13.67
N LEU A 135 -2.81 11.80 14.78
CA LEU A 135 -3.95 10.99 15.18
C LEU A 135 -4.81 11.74 16.20
N ASP A 136 -6.11 11.84 15.94
CA ASP A 136 -7.04 12.51 16.85
C ASP A 136 -7.59 11.53 17.89
N ALA A 137 -7.00 11.52 19.08
CA ALA A 137 -7.44 10.73 20.22
C ALA A 137 -8.52 11.42 21.08
N ARG A 138 -8.92 12.67 20.77
CA ARG A 138 -9.96 13.38 21.55
C ARG A 138 -11.27 12.60 21.65
N PRO A 139 -11.78 11.95 20.58
CA PRO A 139 -13.01 11.17 20.68
C PRO A 139 -12.88 9.97 21.64
N LEU A 140 -11.70 9.35 21.71
CA LEU A 140 -11.43 8.26 22.66
C LEU A 140 -11.39 8.78 24.10
N LEU A 141 -10.70 9.91 24.33
CA LEU A 141 -10.64 10.54 25.65
C LEU A 141 -12.02 10.98 26.14
N GLU A 142 -12.90 11.43 25.23
CA GLU A 142 -14.28 11.77 25.57
C GLU A 142 -15.10 10.53 25.93
N GLN A 143 -14.95 9.42 25.21
CA GLN A 143 -15.59 8.14 25.57
C GLN A 143 -15.08 7.58 26.90
N MET A 144 -13.80 7.79 27.21
CA MET A 144 -13.21 7.43 28.50
C MET A 144 -13.84 8.18 29.68
N ARG A 145 -14.41 9.37 29.46
CA ARG A 145 -15.17 10.08 30.51
C ARG A 145 -16.52 9.44 30.83
N GLY A 146 -17.05 8.65 29.90
CA GLY A 146 -18.37 8.05 30.00
C GLY A 146 -18.35 6.62 30.56
N PRO A 147 -19.49 5.91 30.40
CA PRO A 147 -19.65 4.52 30.84
C PRO A 147 -18.72 3.51 30.16
N ALA A 148 -18.12 3.86 29.02
CA ALA A 148 -17.14 3.02 28.33
C ALA A 148 -15.79 3.02 29.08
N GLY A 149 -15.32 4.19 29.52
CA GLY A 149 -14.13 4.28 30.38
C GLY A 149 -14.30 3.61 31.72
N GLU A 150 -15.47 3.73 32.35
CA GLU A 150 -15.79 3.01 33.60
C GLU A 150 -15.68 1.48 33.42
N ARG A 151 -16.21 0.96 32.31
CA ARG A 151 -16.10 -0.46 31.94
C ARG A 151 -14.65 -0.90 31.71
N LEU A 152 -13.85 -0.09 31.02
CA LEU A 152 -12.43 -0.39 30.84
C LEU A 152 -11.69 -0.47 32.19
N VAL A 153 -11.92 0.50 33.07
CA VAL A 153 -11.35 0.51 34.43
C VAL A 153 -11.82 -0.73 35.20
N ALA A 154 -13.09 -1.11 35.09
CA ALA A 154 -13.62 -2.32 35.71
C ALA A 154 -12.91 -3.58 35.21
N THR A 155 -12.66 -3.70 33.90
CA THR A 155 -11.91 -4.82 33.31
C THR A 155 -10.47 -4.87 33.81
N ILE A 156 -9.79 -3.72 33.87
CA ILE A 156 -8.42 -3.64 34.40
C ILE A 156 -8.38 -4.04 35.87
N VAL A 157 -9.26 -3.46 36.70
CA VAL A 157 -9.35 -3.77 38.14
C VAL A 157 -9.72 -5.22 38.37
N ALA A 158 -10.54 -5.84 37.51
CA ALA A 158 -10.86 -7.27 37.59
C ALA A 158 -9.63 -8.16 37.35
N GLY A 159 -8.70 -7.74 36.49
CA GLY A 159 -7.43 -8.43 36.23
C GLY A 159 -6.39 -8.31 37.34
N VAL A 160 -6.57 -7.36 38.28
CA VAL A 160 -5.65 -7.18 39.42
C VAL A 160 -5.93 -8.25 40.49
N PRO A 161 -4.89 -8.97 40.97
CA PRO A 161 -5.04 -10.01 41.98
C PRO A 161 -5.39 -9.43 43.36
N ASP A 162 -6.01 -10.24 44.21
CA ASP A 162 -6.29 -9.85 45.60
C ASP A 162 -4.98 -9.73 46.41
N CYS A 163 -4.90 -8.75 47.31
CA CYS A 163 -3.76 -8.55 48.19
C CYS A 163 -3.66 -9.66 49.24
N THR A 164 -2.45 -10.21 49.43
CA THR A 164 -2.18 -11.22 50.46
C THR A 164 -1.88 -10.61 51.83
N GLU A 165 -1.38 -9.39 51.87
CA GLU A 165 -1.05 -8.66 53.10
C GLU A 165 -2.09 -7.57 53.38
N PRO A 166 -2.50 -7.37 54.64
CA PRO A 166 -3.42 -6.29 55.01
C PRO A 166 -2.73 -4.95 54.76
N LEU A 167 -3.20 -4.22 53.76
CA LEU A 167 -2.71 -2.90 53.42
C LEU A 167 -3.47 -1.81 54.17
N ASP A 168 -2.76 -0.77 54.58
CA ASP A 168 -3.39 0.43 55.13
C ASP A 168 -4.16 1.14 54.02
N SER A 169 -5.49 1.05 54.08
CA SER A 169 -6.42 1.70 53.13
C SER A 169 -6.15 3.19 52.93
N ALA A 170 -5.57 3.89 53.93
CA ALA A 170 -5.24 5.30 53.83
C ALA A 170 -4.03 5.58 52.91
N ALA A 171 -3.12 4.62 52.75
CA ALA A 171 -1.98 4.75 51.85
C ALA A 171 -2.36 4.54 50.37
N TYR A 172 -3.49 3.87 50.12
CA TYR A 172 -3.98 3.52 48.77
C TYR A 172 -4.78 4.64 48.10
N LEU A 173 -5.44 5.49 48.89
CA LEU A 173 -6.25 6.62 48.39
C LEU A 173 -5.46 7.94 48.37
N GLY A 174 -4.13 7.86 48.31
CA GLY A 174 -3.26 9.03 48.22
C GLY A 174 -3.45 9.79 46.90
N SER A 175 -2.97 11.04 46.85
CA SER A 175 -3.10 11.92 45.68
C SER A 175 -2.30 11.48 44.45
N ASP A 176 -1.39 10.51 44.60
CA ASP A 176 -0.60 9.97 43.50
C ASP A 176 -1.26 8.68 43.00
N VAL A 177 -2.06 8.83 41.93
CA VAL A 177 -2.82 7.76 41.28
C VAL A 177 -1.84 6.79 40.59
N SER A 178 -1.38 5.78 41.33
CA SER A 178 -0.73 4.61 40.74
C SER A 178 -1.71 3.45 40.77
N ILE A 179 -1.78 2.70 39.66
CA ILE A 179 -2.61 1.49 39.61
C ILE A 179 -2.09 0.54 40.70
N PRO A 180 -2.95 0.10 41.62
CA PRO A 180 -2.52 -0.80 42.67
C PRO A 180 -1.95 -2.09 42.12
N SER A 181 -0.88 -2.60 42.75
CA SER A 181 -0.34 -3.91 42.43
C SER A 181 -1.27 -5.06 42.84
N CYS A 182 -2.19 -4.81 43.77
CA CYS A 182 -3.20 -5.77 44.21
C CYS A 182 -4.46 -5.04 44.73
N VAL A 183 -5.58 -5.74 44.85
CA VAL A 183 -6.85 -5.21 45.41
C VAL A 183 -7.10 -5.75 46.82
N PRO A 184 -7.34 -4.91 47.84
CA PRO A 184 -7.71 -5.37 49.18
C PRO A 184 -9.06 -6.10 49.19
N VAL A 185 -9.16 -7.23 49.89
CA VAL A 185 -10.37 -8.08 49.90
C VAL A 185 -11.53 -7.40 50.64
N GLU A 186 -11.24 -6.46 51.54
CA GLU A 186 -12.22 -5.75 52.36
C GLU A 186 -12.99 -4.68 51.57
N ILE A 187 -12.43 -4.19 50.45
CA ILE A 187 -13.02 -3.10 49.66
C ILE A 187 -13.73 -3.68 48.44
N PRO A 188 -15.03 -3.40 48.23
CA PRO A 188 -15.72 -3.84 47.02
C PRO A 188 -15.04 -3.27 45.78
N ARG A 189 -14.75 -4.11 44.78
CA ARG A 189 -14.07 -3.72 43.53
C ARG A 189 -14.75 -2.55 42.83
N GLN A 190 -16.09 -2.47 42.86
CA GLN A 190 -16.83 -1.36 42.26
C GLN A 190 -16.43 0.00 42.86
N VAL A 191 -16.18 0.08 44.17
CA VAL A 191 -15.76 1.34 44.82
C VAL A 191 -14.39 1.79 44.30
N ILE A 192 -13.50 0.83 44.02
CA ILE A 192 -12.18 1.12 43.43
C ILE A 192 -12.35 1.58 41.99
N VAL A 193 -13.23 0.95 41.23
CA VAL A 193 -13.55 1.35 39.85
C VAL A 193 -14.08 2.78 39.81
N ASP A 194 -15.09 3.08 40.63
CA ASP A 194 -15.73 4.39 40.71
C ASP A 194 -14.71 5.49 41.08
N GLU A 195 -13.84 5.21 42.07
CA GLU A 195 -12.83 6.17 42.52
C GLU A 195 -11.72 6.37 41.46
N VAL A 196 -11.19 5.29 40.87
CA VAL A 196 -10.15 5.38 39.83
C VAL A 196 -10.68 6.10 38.59
N HIS A 197 -11.92 5.80 38.18
CA HIS A 197 -12.56 6.47 37.06
C HIS A 197 -12.84 7.94 37.37
N ALA A 198 -13.39 8.26 38.54
CA ALA A 198 -13.65 9.65 38.95
C ALA A 198 -12.35 10.47 39.01
N GLN A 199 -11.26 9.93 39.55
CA GLN A 199 -9.96 10.59 39.58
C GLN A 199 -9.36 10.77 38.18
N PHE A 200 -9.52 9.79 37.30
CA PHE A 200 -9.10 9.89 35.90
C PHE A 200 -9.85 11.03 35.19
N VAL A 201 -11.18 11.07 35.30
CA VAL A 201 -12.00 12.14 34.73
C VAL A 201 -11.64 13.49 35.34
N GLN A 202 -11.47 13.57 36.66
CA GLN A 202 -11.03 14.78 37.34
C GLN A 202 -9.66 15.26 36.82
N THR A 203 -8.73 14.35 36.56
CA THR A 203 -7.40 14.67 36.02
C THR A 203 -7.50 15.22 34.60
N LEU A 204 -8.34 14.63 33.75
CA LEU A 204 -8.61 15.14 32.41
C LEU A 204 -9.26 16.53 32.46
N ASP A 205 -10.20 16.75 33.37
CA ASP A 205 -10.93 18.02 33.50
C ASP A 205 -10.07 19.13 34.10
N ALA A 206 -9.20 18.79 35.06
CA ALA A 206 -8.26 19.73 35.68
C ALA A 206 -7.14 20.16 34.72
N ASN A 207 -6.84 19.36 33.69
CA ASN A 207 -5.74 19.60 32.77
C ASN A 207 -6.23 19.61 31.31
N PRO A 208 -6.94 20.67 30.86
CA PRO A 208 -7.39 20.76 29.46
C PRO A 208 -6.22 20.76 28.46
N GLU A 209 -5.02 21.17 28.90
CA GLU A 209 -3.80 21.07 28.09
C GLU A 209 -3.39 19.64 27.78
N LEU A 210 -3.64 18.68 28.69
CA LEU A 210 -3.42 17.25 28.44
C LEU A 210 -4.32 16.77 27.31
N ILE A 211 -5.58 17.21 27.25
CA ILE A 211 -6.48 16.87 26.14
C ILE A 211 -6.04 17.55 24.84
N ALA A 212 -5.55 18.80 24.90
CA ALA A 212 -5.06 19.50 23.71
C ALA A 212 -3.77 18.88 23.16
N GLN A 213 -2.85 18.44 24.04
CA GLN A 213 -1.55 17.87 23.64
C GLN A 213 -1.63 16.37 23.36
N SER A 214 -2.34 15.61 24.18
CA SER A 214 -2.50 14.15 24.03
C SER A 214 -3.68 13.77 23.15
N GLY A 215 -4.63 14.69 22.92
CA GLY A 215 -5.71 14.49 21.96
C GLY A 215 -5.27 14.54 20.51
N GLU A 216 -4.12 15.15 20.21
CA GLU A 216 -3.49 15.08 18.89
C GLU A 216 -2.14 14.36 19.03
N LEU A 217 -2.16 13.04 18.86
CA LEU A 217 -0.95 12.25 18.90
C LEU A 217 -0.19 12.43 17.58
N ARG A 218 0.90 13.20 17.64
CA ARG A 218 1.82 13.38 16.52
C ARG A 218 2.81 12.23 16.51
N VAL A 219 2.63 11.31 15.57
CA VAL A 219 3.56 10.21 15.32
C VAL A 219 4.44 10.59 14.12
N PRO A 220 5.70 10.94 14.36
CA PRO A 220 6.65 11.17 13.27
C PRO A 220 6.88 9.85 12.54
N LEU A 221 6.38 9.75 11.30
CA LEU A 221 6.38 8.50 10.53
C LEU A 221 7.79 7.93 10.32
N PHE A 222 8.80 8.81 10.33
CA PHE A 222 10.19 8.45 10.06
C PHE A 222 11.14 8.63 11.23
N GLU A 223 10.70 9.12 12.41
CA GLU A 223 11.61 9.25 13.56
C GLU A 223 11.96 7.89 14.17
N VAL A 224 11.04 6.92 14.15
CA VAL A 224 11.36 5.51 14.47
C VAL A 224 12.49 4.99 13.56
N MET A 225 12.61 5.55 12.35
CA MET A 225 13.69 5.21 11.42
C MET A 225 14.96 6.07 11.55
N GLN A 226 14.99 7.07 12.43
CA GLN A 226 16.15 7.93 12.70
C GLN A 226 17.08 7.39 13.79
N GLY A 227 16.69 6.31 14.48
CA GLY A 227 17.59 5.63 15.41
C GLY A 227 18.86 5.14 14.70
N ASP A 228 19.95 4.96 15.47
CA ASP A 228 21.23 4.39 15.01
C ASP A 228 21.13 2.93 14.50
N ASP A 229 19.92 2.41 14.30
CA ASP A 229 19.70 1.08 13.74
C ASP A 229 19.98 1.09 12.22
N PRO A 230 21.00 0.34 11.75
CA PRO A 230 21.30 0.23 10.33
C PRO A 230 20.15 -0.32 9.48
N ASN A 231 19.23 -1.09 10.07
CA ASN A 231 18.08 -1.64 9.34
C ASN A 231 17.03 -0.56 9.05
N ALA A 232 16.78 0.33 10.01
CA ALA A 232 15.86 1.46 9.88
C ALA A 232 16.32 2.44 8.79
N THR A 233 17.62 2.77 8.78
CA THR A 233 18.19 3.65 7.75
C THR A 233 18.10 3.04 6.36
N ALA A 234 18.36 1.72 6.23
CA ALA A 234 18.21 1.00 4.97
C ALA A 234 16.75 1.00 4.47
N ALA A 235 15.76 0.80 5.37
CA ALA A 235 14.35 0.86 5.02
C ALA A 235 13.93 2.25 4.52
N ARG A 236 14.40 3.32 5.19
CA ARG A 236 14.17 4.71 4.75
C ARG A 236 14.74 4.98 3.36
N GLU A 237 15.98 4.56 3.09
CA GLU A 237 16.60 4.73 1.78
C GLU A 237 15.86 3.96 0.69
N GLN A 238 15.37 2.75 0.99
CA GLN A 238 14.56 1.96 0.07
C GLN A 238 13.24 2.67 -0.23
N PHE A 239 12.53 3.18 0.78
CA PHE A 239 11.30 3.93 0.60
C PHE A 239 11.51 5.18 -0.26
N LEU A 240 12.57 5.96 0.00
CA LEU A 240 12.96 7.13 -0.81
C LEU A 240 13.29 6.76 -2.25
N ARG A 241 13.94 5.63 -2.47
CA ARG A 241 14.26 5.13 -3.81
C ARG A 241 12.98 4.77 -4.55
N VAL A 242 12.07 4.04 -3.90
CA VAL A 242 10.79 3.64 -4.48
C VAL A 242 9.94 4.85 -4.81
N SER A 243 9.75 5.78 -3.87
CA SER A 243 8.97 7.02 -4.10
C SER A 243 9.54 7.87 -5.23
N ARG A 244 10.87 8.05 -5.29
CA ARG A 244 11.53 8.76 -6.39
C ARG A 244 11.34 8.04 -7.72
N THR A 245 11.39 6.71 -7.74
CA THR A 245 11.12 5.96 -8.97
C THR A 245 9.66 6.07 -9.40
N LEU A 246 8.71 6.05 -8.47
CA LEU A 246 7.28 6.20 -8.76
C LEU A 246 6.99 7.59 -9.32
N THR A 247 7.46 8.65 -8.67
CA THR A 247 7.29 10.03 -9.16
C THR A 247 7.96 10.25 -10.52
N LEU A 248 9.12 9.63 -10.76
CA LEU A 248 9.78 9.67 -12.07
C LEU A 248 8.95 8.94 -13.13
N VAL A 249 8.44 7.75 -12.84
CA VAL A 249 7.58 7.01 -13.78
C VAL A 249 6.27 7.74 -14.03
N GLN A 250 5.66 8.36 -13.02
CA GLN A 250 4.45 9.14 -13.19
C GLN A 250 4.70 10.39 -14.05
N ARG A 251 5.79 11.12 -13.79
CA ARG A 251 6.14 12.34 -14.53
C ARG A 251 6.61 12.09 -15.96
N TRP A 252 7.33 10.99 -16.19
CA TRP A 252 7.95 10.67 -17.48
C TRP A 252 7.29 9.50 -18.21
N GLY A 253 6.28 8.87 -17.62
CA GLY A 253 5.61 7.70 -18.17
C GLY A 253 4.96 7.96 -19.52
N TRP A 254 4.50 9.20 -19.75
CA TRP A 254 3.99 9.63 -21.06
C TRP A 254 5.05 9.53 -22.19
N LEU A 255 6.36 9.59 -21.87
CA LEU A 255 7.41 9.37 -22.87
C LEU A 255 7.43 7.94 -23.39
N LEU A 256 7.03 6.94 -22.60
CA LEU A 256 6.93 5.55 -23.07
C LEU A 256 5.88 5.43 -24.18
N TRP A 257 4.74 6.10 -24.01
CA TRP A 257 3.72 6.21 -25.05
C TRP A 257 4.22 6.96 -26.28
N LEU A 258 4.90 8.10 -26.09
CA LEU A 258 5.47 8.85 -27.20
C LEU A 258 6.49 8.02 -27.99
N PHE A 259 7.34 7.26 -27.29
CA PHE A 259 8.32 6.38 -27.91
C PHE A 259 7.66 5.23 -28.68
N ALA A 260 6.62 4.62 -28.13
CA ALA A 260 5.85 3.59 -28.81
C ALA A 260 5.17 4.16 -30.07
N THR A 261 4.53 5.33 -29.99
CA THR A 261 3.94 6.01 -31.14
C THR A 261 4.98 6.38 -32.20
N PHE A 262 6.13 6.91 -31.78
CA PHE A 262 7.24 7.22 -32.68
C PHE A 262 7.75 5.99 -33.41
N SER A 263 7.84 4.84 -32.71
CA SER A 263 8.24 3.57 -33.31
C SER A 263 7.24 3.11 -34.39
N LEU A 264 5.93 3.22 -34.13
CA LEU A 264 4.90 2.94 -35.15
C LEU A 264 4.97 3.86 -36.35
N LEU A 265 5.20 5.16 -36.13
CA LEU A 265 5.38 6.14 -37.21
C LEU A 265 6.63 5.83 -38.04
N MET A 266 7.72 5.40 -37.40
CA MET A 266 8.93 5.02 -38.10
C MET A 266 8.71 3.75 -38.94
N ILE A 267 7.98 2.76 -38.43
CA ILE A 267 7.55 1.59 -39.22
C ILE A 267 6.70 2.03 -40.42
N ALA A 268 5.77 2.96 -40.21
CA ALA A 268 4.95 3.50 -41.30
C ALA A 268 5.82 4.15 -42.39
N MET A 269 6.76 5.01 -41.99
CA MET A 269 7.63 5.71 -42.94
C MET A 269 8.56 4.77 -43.72
N LEU A 270 9.04 3.70 -43.10
CA LEU A 270 10.02 2.78 -43.70
C LEU A 270 9.38 1.69 -44.57
N ALA A 271 8.24 1.14 -44.13
CA ALA A 271 7.69 -0.08 -44.70
C ALA A 271 6.39 0.13 -45.49
N VAL A 272 5.63 1.19 -45.23
CA VAL A 272 4.29 1.35 -45.79
C VAL A 272 4.33 2.09 -47.12
N ARG A 273 4.03 1.38 -48.22
CA ARG A 273 3.80 1.98 -49.54
C ARG A 273 2.34 1.89 -49.98
N SER A 274 1.56 1.05 -49.32
CA SER A 274 0.14 0.86 -49.60
C SER A 274 -0.67 0.66 -48.33
N LEU A 275 -1.98 0.92 -48.38
CA LEU A 275 -2.89 0.68 -47.25
C LEU A 275 -2.93 -0.79 -46.82
N SER A 276 -2.75 -1.73 -47.75
CA SER A 276 -2.63 -3.16 -47.41
C SER A 276 -1.40 -3.43 -46.55
N GLU A 277 -0.25 -2.85 -46.91
CA GLU A 277 0.98 -2.96 -46.12
C GLU A 277 0.86 -2.26 -44.77
N LEU A 278 0.17 -1.11 -44.69
CA LEU A 278 -0.11 -0.43 -43.42
C LEU A 278 -0.81 -1.38 -42.43
N GLY A 279 -1.87 -2.05 -42.90
CA GLY A 279 -2.65 -2.99 -42.10
C GLY A 279 -1.80 -4.14 -41.55
N HIS A 280 -0.90 -4.69 -42.35
CA HIS A 280 -0.01 -5.78 -41.91
C HIS A 280 1.08 -5.28 -40.94
N TRP A 281 1.75 -4.17 -41.25
CA TRP A 281 2.88 -3.68 -40.46
C TRP A 281 2.48 -3.04 -39.14
N TRP A 282 1.29 -2.45 -39.03
CA TRP A 282 0.77 -1.95 -37.77
C TRP A 282 -0.07 -2.98 -37.03
N GLY A 283 -0.85 -3.78 -37.76
CA GLY A 283 -1.76 -4.74 -37.18
C GLY A 283 -1.06 -5.84 -36.40
N TRP A 284 0.00 -6.44 -36.96
CA TRP A 284 0.75 -7.50 -36.28
C TRP A 284 1.40 -7.05 -34.96
N PRO A 285 2.17 -5.94 -34.91
CA PRO A 285 2.76 -5.49 -33.65
C PRO A 285 1.72 -5.11 -32.59
N LEU A 286 0.63 -4.44 -32.97
CA LEU A 286 -0.46 -4.11 -32.04
C LEU A 286 -1.14 -5.37 -31.48
N PHE A 287 -1.46 -6.33 -32.36
CA PHE A 287 -2.03 -7.61 -31.97
C PHE A 287 -1.10 -8.39 -31.03
N LEU A 288 0.18 -8.51 -31.39
CA LEU A 288 1.19 -9.20 -30.57
C LEU A 288 1.38 -8.53 -29.21
N THR A 289 1.37 -7.20 -29.15
CA THR A 289 1.45 -6.45 -27.89
C THR A 289 0.25 -6.76 -27.00
N GLY A 290 -0.96 -6.64 -27.53
CA GLY A 290 -2.18 -6.96 -26.79
C GLY A 290 -2.20 -8.40 -26.30
N ALA A 291 -1.86 -9.36 -27.17
CA ALA A 291 -1.79 -10.78 -26.82
C ALA A 291 -0.73 -11.07 -25.76
N LEU A 292 0.46 -10.47 -25.87
CA LEU A 292 1.55 -10.62 -24.91
C LEU A 292 1.16 -10.06 -23.54
N VAL A 293 0.58 -8.87 -23.49
CA VAL A 293 0.13 -8.25 -22.24
C VAL A 293 -0.96 -9.09 -21.57
N LEU A 294 -1.94 -9.58 -22.33
CA LEU A 294 -2.98 -10.46 -21.79
C LEU A 294 -2.40 -11.75 -21.23
N LEU A 295 -1.44 -12.36 -21.93
CA LEU A 295 -0.74 -13.56 -21.48
C LEU A 295 0.04 -13.31 -20.19
N LEU A 296 0.83 -12.22 -20.13
CA LEU A 296 1.58 -11.84 -18.93
C LEU A 296 0.66 -11.52 -17.75
N THR A 297 -0.46 -10.84 -17.99
CA THR A 297 -1.45 -10.51 -16.95
C THR A 297 -2.19 -11.76 -16.45
N PHE A 298 -2.42 -12.73 -17.32
CA PHE A 298 -3.06 -13.99 -16.96
C PHE A 298 -2.14 -14.90 -16.12
N VAL A 299 -0.85 -14.96 -16.46
CA VAL A 299 0.17 -15.74 -15.72
C VAL A 299 0.65 -15.00 -14.47
N GLY A 300 0.54 -13.66 -14.46
CA GLY A 300 1.04 -12.75 -13.44
C GLY A 300 0.69 -13.14 -12.00
N PRO A 301 -0.58 -13.39 -11.64
CA PRO A 301 -0.94 -13.78 -10.27
C PRO A 301 -0.21 -15.04 -9.78
N GLY A 302 0.01 -16.03 -10.66
CA GLY A 302 0.78 -17.23 -10.33
C GLY A 302 2.27 -16.94 -10.09
N LEU A 303 2.84 -16.02 -10.89
CA LEU A 303 4.23 -15.57 -10.71
C LEU A 303 4.41 -14.70 -9.46
N VAL A 304 3.46 -13.80 -9.18
CA VAL A 304 3.48 -12.96 -7.98
C VAL A 304 3.29 -13.80 -6.72
N GLY A 305 2.50 -14.88 -6.75
CA GLY A 305 2.47 -15.83 -5.63
C GLY A 305 3.83 -16.49 -5.38
N LEU A 306 4.53 -16.90 -6.44
CA LEU A 306 5.84 -17.55 -6.37
C LEU A 306 6.98 -16.61 -5.95
N VAL A 307 7.01 -15.39 -6.50
CA VAL A 307 8.07 -14.40 -6.30
C VAL A 307 7.74 -13.46 -5.13
N GLY A 308 6.49 -13.04 -5.00
CA GLY A 308 6.01 -12.24 -3.88
C GLY A 308 6.09 -12.99 -2.55
N GLY A 309 5.88 -14.31 -2.55
CA GLY A 309 6.14 -15.14 -1.37
C GLY A 309 7.61 -15.07 -0.90
N THR A 310 8.58 -14.83 -1.80
CA THR A 310 9.99 -14.72 -1.40
C THR A 310 10.43 -13.27 -1.13
N LEU A 311 9.93 -12.30 -1.91
CA LEU A 311 10.32 -10.88 -1.77
C LEU A 311 9.51 -10.11 -0.72
N ALA A 312 8.20 -10.34 -0.62
CA ALA A 312 7.38 -9.65 0.39
C ALA A 312 7.64 -10.22 1.79
N LEU A 313 7.87 -11.53 1.92
CA LEU A 313 8.19 -12.12 3.22
C LEU A 313 9.60 -11.72 3.69
N SER A 314 10.61 -11.73 2.81
CA SER A 314 11.99 -11.39 3.25
C SER A 314 12.15 -9.96 3.77
N GLY A 315 11.41 -8.99 3.25
CA GLY A 315 11.40 -7.61 3.77
C GLY A 315 10.69 -7.48 5.12
N VAL A 316 9.54 -8.16 5.27
CA VAL A 316 8.75 -8.14 6.52
C VAL A 316 9.46 -8.92 7.62
N ASP A 317 10.05 -10.09 7.31
CA ASP A 317 10.76 -10.93 8.28
C ASP A 317 11.98 -10.19 8.88
N GLY A 318 12.64 -9.33 8.08
CA GLY A 318 13.73 -8.48 8.56
C GLY A 318 13.28 -7.37 9.53
N ALA A 319 12.11 -6.76 9.28
CA ALA A 319 11.56 -5.71 10.14
C ALA A 319 10.88 -6.27 11.41
N VAL A 320 10.37 -7.50 11.35
CA VAL A 320 9.61 -8.15 12.43
C VAL A 320 10.50 -9.00 13.35
N SER A 321 11.82 -8.95 13.18
CA SER A 321 12.77 -9.70 14.02
C SER A 321 12.75 -9.29 15.51
N ALA A 322 12.06 -8.20 15.88
CA ALA A 322 11.81 -7.85 17.26
C ALA A 322 10.79 -8.84 17.89
N PRO A 323 11.08 -9.48 19.04
CA PRO A 323 10.18 -10.45 19.66
C PRO A 323 8.80 -9.87 20.01
N SER A 324 8.68 -8.55 20.20
CA SER A 324 7.40 -7.85 20.41
C SER A 324 6.60 -7.60 19.13
N ALA A 325 7.19 -7.78 17.94
CA ALA A 325 6.51 -7.57 16.66
C ALA A 325 5.88 -8.86 16.09
N ALA A 326 6.14 -10.02 16.69
CA ALA A 326 5.63 -11.30 16.20
C ALA A 326 4.10 -11.37 16.24
N SER A 327 3.43 -10.76 17.23
CA SER A 327 1.97 -10.67 17.32
C SER A 327 1.36 -9.80 16.23
N LEU A 328 2.09 -8.78 15.77
CA LEU A 328 1.69 -7.89 14.68
C LEU A 328 1.90 -8.48 13.27
N ALA A 329 2.76 -9.48 13.16
CA ALA A 329 3.21 -10.00 11.87
C ALA A 329 2.05 -10.50 11.00
N GLN A 330 1.08 -11.19 11.62
CA GLN A 330 -0.05 -11.77 10.91
C GLN A 330 -1.07 -10.71 10.47
N PRO A 331 -1.58 -9.81 11.35
CA PRO A 331 -2.46 -8.71 10.93
C PRO A 331 -1.85 -7.83 9.84
N ILE A 332 -0.56 -7.50 9.96
CA ILE A 332 0.15 -6.72 8.94
C ILE A 332 0.20 -7.48 7.61
N ARG A 333 0.45 -8.79 7.64
CA ARG A 333 0.47 -9.62 6.43
C ARG A 333 -0.90 -9.67 5.76
N GLU A 334 -1.97 -9.84 6.52
CA GLU A 334 -3.34 -9.85 6.03
C GLU A 334 -3.72 -8.49 5.43
N LEU A 335 -3.30 -7.39 6.08
CA LEU A 335 -3.48 -6.04 5.56
C LEU A 335 -2.75 -5.83 4.23
N VAL A 336 -1.46 -6.18 4.17
CA VAL A 336 -0.65 -6.09 2.95
C VAL A 336 -1.26 -6.92 1.84
N GLN A 337 -1.78 -8.11 2.16
CA GLN A 337 -2.45 -8.97 1.19
C GLN A 337 -3.76 -8.34 0.69
N SER A 338 -4.57 -7.75 1.58
CA SER A 338 -5.80 -7.03 1.21
C SER A 338 -5.50 -5.86 0.26
N VAL A 339 -4.50 -5.04 0.61
CA VAL A 339 -4.04 -3.92 -0.22
C VAL A 339 -3.55 -4.42 -1.58
N LEU A 340 -2.74 -5.48 -1.61
CA LEU A 340 -2.23 -6.05 -2.84
C LEU A 340 -3.36 -6.58 -3.73
N VAL A 341 -4.38 -7.24 -3.17
CA VAL A 341 -5.54 -7.73 -3.93
C VAL A 341 -6.32 -6.58 -4.54
N SER A 342 -6.59 -5.53 -3.77
CA SER A 342 -7.35 -4.36 -4.24
C SER A 342 -6.60 -3.59 -5.33
N VAL A 343 -5.30 -3.32 -5.13
CA VAL A 343 -4.45 -2.65 -6.11
C VAL A 343 -4.31 -3.50 -7.38
N THR A 344 -4.11 -4.82 -7.25
CA THR A 344 -3.99 -5.72 -8.41
C THR A 344 -5.30 -5.84 -9.19
N ALA A 345 -6.46 -5.79 -8.53
CA ALA A 345 -7.77 -5.77 -9.19
C ALA A 345 -7.95 -4.51 -10.05
N LEU A 346 -7.65 -3.34 -9.50
CA LEU A 346 -7.68 -2.06 -10.22
C LEU A 346 -6.71 -2.05 -11.39
N TRP A 347 -5.45 -2.42 -11.14
CA TRP A 347 -4.42 -2.55 -12.17
C TRP A 347 -4.88 -3.46 -13.32
N ARG A 348 -5.34 -4.68 -12.99
CA ARG A 348 -5.77 -5.68 -13.96
C ARG A 348 -6.94 -5.19 -14.81
N SER A 349 -7.89 -4.47 -14.21
CA SER A 349 -9.03 -3.91 -14.94
C SER A 349 -8.57 -2.92 -16.03
N ARG A 350 -7.66 -2.00 -15.70
CA ARG A 350 -7.13 -0.99 -16.63
C ARG A 350 -6.27 -1.64 -17.72
N VAL A 351 -5.42 -2.60 -17.35
CA VAL A 351 -4.58 -3.35 -18.29
C VAL A 351 -5.42 -4.14 -19.30
N TYR A 352 -6.49 -4.81 -18.86
CA TYR A 352 -7.35 -5.57 -19.77
C TYR A 352 -8.08 -4.71 -20.79
N VAL A 353 -8.54 -3.52 -20.39
CA VAL A 353 -9.17 -2.59 -21.33
C VAL A 353 -8.16 -2.12 -22.38
N GLN A 354 -6.96 -1.68 -21.96
CA GLN A 354 -5.93 -1.20 -22.88
C GLN A 354 -5.44 -2.31 -23.83
N ALA A 355 -5.14 -3.49 -23.29
CA ALA A 355 -4.70 -4.63 -24.08
C ALA A 355 -5.79 -5.12 -25.04
N GLY A 356 -7.06 -5.13 -24.60
CA GLY A 356 -8.21 -5.47 -25.43
C GLY A 356 -8.39 -4.50 -26.60
N ILE A 357 -8.25 -3.19 -26.36
CA ILE A 357 -8.29 -2.17 -27.42
C ILE A 357 -7.15 -2.38 -28.41
N MET A 358 -5.92 -2.61 -27.95
CA MET A 358 -4.76 -2.87 -28.83
C MET A 358 -4.95 -4.13 -29.67
N LEU A 359 -5.43 -5.21 -29.06
CA LEU A 359 -5.69 -6.48 -29.73
C LEU A 359 -6.78 -6.32 -30.79
N GLY A 360 -7.89 -5.66 -30.43
CA GLY A 360 -9.00 -5.38 -31.35
C GLY A 360 -8.59 -4.48 -32.53
N ALA A 361 -7.88 -3.38 -32.25
CA ALA A 361 -7.35 -2.50 -33.29
C ALA A 361 -6.35 -3.23 -34.20
N GLY A 362 -5.48 -4.06 -33.62
CA GLY A 362 -4.55 -4.91 -34.36
C GLY A 362 -5.28 -5.87 -35.31
N LEU A 363 -6.29 -6.58 -34.82
CA LEU A 363 -7.11 -7.49 -35.65
C LEU A 363 -7.84 -6.77 -36.79
N ILE A 364 -8.43 -5.60 -36.51
CA ILE A 364 -9.12 -4.80 -37.54
C ILE A 364 -8.13 -4.38 -38.63
N LEU A 365 -6.93 -3.91 -38.25
CA LEU A 365 -5.90 -3.51 -39.20
C LEU A 365 -5.38 -4.69 -40.02
N ILE A 366 -5.18 -5.86 -39.42
CA ILE A 366 -4.82 -7.09 -40.13
C ILE A 366 -5.92 -7.43 -41.16
N ALA A 367 -7.19 -7.41 -40.76
CA ALA A 367 -8.31 -7.70 -41.65
C ALA A 367 -8.41 -6.71 -42.82
N VAL A 368 -8.26 -5.41 -42.57
CA VAL A 368 -8.18 -4.37 -43.62
C VAL A 368 -6.98 -4.61 -44.53
N GLY A 369 -5.84 -5.02 -43.96
CA GLY A 369 -4.64 -5.40 -44.71
C GLY A 369 -4.91 -6.50 -45.74
N PHE A 370 -5.66 -7.53 -45.35
CA PHE A 370 -6.05 -8.65 -46.22
C PHE A 370 -7.14 -8.29 -47.24
N LEU A 371 -8.10 -7.44 -46.87
CA LEU A 371 -9.21 -7.04 -47.75
C LEU A 371 -8.82 -5.98 -48.79
N ALA A 372 -7.78 -5.19 -48.54
CA ALA A 372 -7.34 -4.15 -49.45
C ALA A 372 -6.74 -4.76 -50.74
N PRO A 373 -7.24 -4.40 -51.94
CA PRO A 373 -6.77 -4.98 -53.19
C PRO A 373 -5.29 -4.66 -53.43
N SER A 374 -4.48 -5.69 -53.61
CA SER A 374 -3.06 -5.52 -53.94
C SER A 374 -2.96 -4.97 -55.37
N LYS A 375 -2.43 -3.75 -55.52
CA LYS A 375 -2.22 -3.09 -56.84
C LYS A 375 -1.19 -3.81 -57.74
N GLN A 376 -0.75 -5.01 -57.41
CA GLN A 376 0.26 -5.76 -58.16
C GLN A 376 -0.28 -6.40 -59.45
N GLY A 377 -1.60 -6.48 -59.64
CA GLY A 377 -2.22 -7.12 -60.82
C GLY A 377 -2.56 -6.21 -62.02
N ALA A 378 -2.28 -4.90 -61.97
CA ALA A 378 -2.68 -3.96 -63.03
C ALA A 378 -1.50 -3.43 -63.86
N ARG A 379 -0.57 -4.32 -64.25
CA ARG A 379 0.51 -4.00 -65.20
C ARG A 379 0.43 -4.87 -66.44
#